data_AF-A0A2N1DQ48-F1
#
_entry.id   AF-A0A2N1DQ48-F1
#
_cell.length_a   1.000
_cell.length_b   1.000
_cell.length_c   1.000
_cell.angle_alpha   90.00
_cell.angle_beta   90.00
_cell.angle_gamma   90.00
#
_symmetry.space_group_name_H-M   'P 1'
#
loop_
_entity.id
_entity.type
_entity.pdbx_description
1 polymer ?
#
loop_
_entity_poly.entity_id
_entity_poly.type
_entity_poly.pdbx_seq_one_letter_code
_entity_poly.pdbx_strand_id
1 'polypeptide(L)'
;MLKSIFSVVGIFAILALLLGLVADIRSADRTKGGYKYPFAGWSGNTIDFSAMYQTKDGLYKSGYVIDQFFNCNTGMISWEILGIIKGEFRQFSERAIVIHKPQDECKARGYNPDSWAISDLL
;
A
#
# COMPACT_ATOMS: atom_id res chain seq x y z
N MET A 1 -37.42 -20.18 4.29
CA MET A 1 -36.44 -19.98 5.37
C MET A 1 -35.00 -20.11 4.88
N LEU A 2 -34.56 -21.26 4.34
CA LEU A 2 -33.16 -21.48 3.95
C LEU A 2 -32.62 -20.46 2.93
N LYS A 3 -33.42 -20.12 1.90
CA LYS A 3 -33.07 -19.07 0.92
C LYS A 3 -32.81 -17.72 1.58
N SER A 4 -33.67 -17.30 2.51
CA SER A 4 -33.55 -16.04 3.24
C SER A 4 -32.30 -16.02 4.12
N ILE A 5 -31.95 -17.15 4.75
CA ILE A 5 -30.71 -17.27 5.54
C ILE A 5 -29.48 -17.08 4.64
N PHE A 6 -29.42 -17.77 3.49
CA PHE A 6 -28.31 -17.60 2.55
C PHE A 6 -28.24 -16.17 1.99
N SER A 7 -29.37 -15.52 1.72
CA SER A 7 -29.38 -14.11 1.30
C SER A 7 -28.80 -13.19 2.36
N VAL A 8 -29.17 -13.38 3.64
CA VAL A 8 -28.65 -12.58 4.74
C VAL A 8 -27.13 -12.79 4.90
N VAL A 9 -26.67 -14.04 4.87
CA VAL A 9 -25.24 -14.37 4.93
C VAL A 9 -24.48 -13.72 3.76
N GLY A 10 -25.04 -13.78 2.55
CA GLY A 10 -24.45 -13.15 1.37
C GLY A 10 -24.32 -11.63 1.51
N ILE A 11 -25.34 -10.95 2.04
CA ILE A 11 -25.31 -9.51 2.29
C ILE A 11 -24.19 -9.16 3.29
N PHE A 12 -24.09 -9.89 4.40
CA PHE A 12 -23.05 -9.63 5.39
C PHE A 12 -21.64 -9.92 4.84
N ALA A 13 -21.48 -10.96 4.03
CA ALA A 13 -20.20 -11.27 3.40
C ALA A 13 -19.75 -10.15 2.45
N ILE A 14 -20.66 -9.64 1.60
CA ILE A 14 -20.36 -8.51 0.71
C ILE A 14 -20.03 -7.26 1.53
N LEU A 15 -20.79 -6.99 2.59
CA LEU A 15 -20.53 -5.84 3.44
C LEU A 15 -19.16 -5.92 4.11
N ALA A 16 -18.79 -7.08 4.66
CA ALA A 16 -17.49 -7.31 5.27
C ALA A 16 -16.35 -7.14 4.25
N LEU A 17 -16.51 -7.67 3.03
CA LEU A 17 -15.53 -7.51 1.95
C LEU A 17 -15.34 -6.02 1.58
N LEU A 18 -16.42 -5.27 1.44
CA LEU A 18 -16.36 -3.84 1.12
C LEU A 18 -15.69 -3.03 2.24
N LEU A 19 -16.04 -3.31 3.50
CA LEU A 19 -15.45 -2.64 4.65
C LEU A 19 -13.96 -2.94 4.79
N GLY A 20 -13.56 -4.20 4.64
CA GLY A 20 -12.15 -4.61 4.65
C GLY A 20 -11.36 -3.95 3.52
N LEU A 21 -11.90 -3.95 2.30
CA LEU A 21 -11.28 -3.29 1.15
C LEU A 21 -11.07 -1.79 1.38
N VAL A 22 -12.09 -1.09 1.87
CA VAL A 22 -11.99 0.36 2.16
C VAL A 22 -10.98 0.61 3.28
N ALA A 23 -10.94 -0.24 4.31
CA ALA A 23 -9.97 -0.14 5.38
C ALA A 23 -8.53 -0.30 4.85
N ASP A 24 -8.27 -1.29 3.99
CA ASP A 24 -6.95 -1.54 3.43
C ASP A 24 -6.47 -0.41 2.51
N ILE A 25 -7.32 0.07 1.60
CA ILE A 25 -6.99 1.19 0.71
C ILE A 25 -6.65 2.44 1.52
N ARG A 26 -7.45 2.74 2.56
CA ARG A 26 -7.17 3.88 3.45
C ARG A 26 -5.96 3.63 4.34
N SER A 27 -5.59 2.39 4.60
CA SER A 27 -4.39 2.04 5.38
C SER A 27 -3.11 2.14 4.54
N ALA A 28 -3.24 2.03 3.21
CA ALA A 28 -2.15 2.17 2.27
C ALA A 28 -1.71 3.63 2.09
N ASP A 29 -2.63 4.56 1.78
CA ASP A 29 -2.29 5.99 1.63
C ASP A 29 -3.47 6.88 2.03
N ARG A 30 -3.23 7.86 2.92
CA ARG A 30 -4.22 8.85 3.36
C ARG A 30 -3.91 10.26 2.89
N THR A 31 -2.89 10.43 2.07
CA THR A 31 -2.48 11.75 1.58
C THR A 31 -3.41 12.25 0.48
N LYS A 32 -3.69 13.56 0.49
CA LYS A 32 -4.50 14.23 -0.53
C LYS A 32 -3.84 15.54 -0.96
N GLY A 33 -4.05 15.94 -2.21
CA GLY A 33 -3.43 17.14 -2.76
C GLY A 33 -1.96 16.94 -3.13
N GLY A 34 -1.32 18.01 -3.62
CA GLY A 34 0.06 17.95 -4.13
C GLY A 34 0.19 17.03 -5.34
N TYR A 35 -0.79 17.03 -6.25
CA TYR A 35 -0.77 16.18 -7.45
C TYR A 35 0.05 16.75 -8.61
N LYS A 36 0.45 18.02 -8.53
CA LYS A 36 1.32 18.68 -9.50
C LYS A 36 2.67 18.94 -8.86
N TYR A 37 3.73 18.82 -9.65
CA TYR A 37 5.08 19.22 -9.26
C TYR A 37 5.08 20.65 -8.66
N PRO A 38 5.81 20.94 -7.57
CA PRO A 38 6.75 20.07 -6.83
C PRO A 38 6.08 19.22 -5.72
N PHE A 39 4.82 18.85 -5.92
CA PHE A 39 4.00 18.05 -5.01
C PHE A 39 3.72 18.71 -3.64
N ALA A 40 3.85 20.04 -3.55
CA ALA A 40 3.57 20.82 -2.35
C ALA A 40 2.06 20.95 -2.03
N GLY A 41 1.74 21.35 -0.80
CA GLY A 41 0.36 21.59 -0.35
C GLY A 41 -0.49 20.33 -0.18
N TRP A 42 0.17 19.17 0.01
CA TRP A 42 -0.52 17.94 0.39
C TRP A 42 -0.91 17.96 1.87
N SER A 43 -1.87 17.12 2.24
CA SER A 43 -2.34 16.94 3.62
C SER A 43 -2.63 15.46 3.90
N GLY A 44 -2.83 15.11 5.17
CA GLY A 44 -3.09 13.74 5.61
C GLY A 44 -1.85 13.08 6.21
N ASN A 45 -1.89 11.76 6.33
CA ASN A 45 -0.80 10.98 6.92
C ASN A 45 -0.10 10.18 5.82
N THR A 46 1.23 10.14 5.88
CA THR A 46 2.07 9.31 5.02
C THR A 46 1.86 7.82 5.33
N ILE A 47 2.42 6.97 4.47
CA ILE A 47 2.50 5.53 4.71
C ILE A 47 3.18 5.31 6.07
N ASP A 48 2.52 4.51 6.91
CA ASP A 48 3.11 4.02 8.15
C ASP A 48 3.91 2.75 7.87
N PHE A 49 5.19 2.93 7.53
CA PHE A 49 6.10 1.82 7.30
C PHE A 49 6.49 1.09 8.59
N SER A 50 6.35 1.72 9.76
CA SER A 50 6.66 1.09 11.05
C SER A 50 5.73 -0.09 11.34
N ALA A 51 4.49 -0.04 10.83
CA ALA A 51 3.52 -1.13 10.89
C ALA A 51 3.80 -2.28 9.90
N MET A 52 4.89 -2.21 9.11
CA MET A 52 5.24 -3.22 8.12
C MET A 52 6.38 -4.12 8.59
N TYR A 53 6.21 -5.42 8.36
CA TYR A 53 7.22 -6.43 8.62
C TYR A 53 8.31 -6.38 7.55
N GLN A 54 9.55 -6.43 7.99
CA GLN A 54 10.69 -6.54 7.09
C GLN A 54 10.81 -7.99 6.58
N THR A 55 11.03 -8.15 5.28
CA THR A 55 11.28 -9.44 4.62
C THR A 55 12.68 -9.47 4.01
N LYS A 56 13.03 -10.50 3.25
CA LYS A 56 14.30 -10.51 2.51
C LYS A 56 14.38 -9.41 1.45
N ASP A 57 13.26 -9.12 0.80
CA ASP A 57 13.22 -8.29 -0.42
C ASP A 57 12.56 -6.92 -0.19
N GLY A 58 11.94 -6.69 0.97
CA GLY A 58 11.38 -5.39 1.31
C GLY A 58 10.40 -5.42 2.48
N LEU A 59 9.27 -4.74 2.34
CA LEU A 59 8.30 -4.50 3.42
C LEU A 59 6.96 -5.13 3.11
N TYR A 60 6.41 -5.86 4.08
CA TYR A 60 5.12 -6.53 3.95
C TYR A 60 4.13 -6.08 5.03
N LYS A 61 2.87 -5.92 4.65
CA LYS A 61 1.77 -5.64 5.56
C LYS A 61 0.56 -6.48 5.17
N SER A 62 0.02 -7.23 6.13
CA SER A 62 -1.24 -7.93 5.92
C SER A 62 -2.43 -6.96 6.10
N GLY A 63 -3.39 -7.09 5.19
CA GLY A 63 -4.66 -6.37 5.25
C GLY A 63 -5.84 -7.30 5.59
N TYR A 64 -7.05 -6.76 5.53
CA TYR A 64 -8.27 -7.55 5.67
C TYR A 64 -8.62 -8.31 4.38
N VAL A 65 -8.36 -7.68 3.24
CA VAL A 65 -8.66 -8.13 1.89
C VAL A 65 -7.43 -8.00 0.99
N ILE A 66 -6.61 -6.98 1.19
CA ILE A 66 -5.44 -6.67 0.38
C ILE A 66 -4.19 -6.66 1.25
N ASP A 67 -3.33 -7.64 1.04
CA ASP A 67 -1.97 -7.60 1.54
C ASP A 67 -1.09 -6.74 0.63
N GLN A 68 -0.13 -6.05 1.23
CA GLN A 68 0.74 -5.10 0.55
C GLN A 68 2.19 -5.55 0.69
N PHE A 69 2.92 -5.53 -0.42
CA PHE A 69 4.34 -5.79 -0.45
C PHE A 69 5.05 -4.70 -1.23
N PHE A 70 6.07 -4.10 -0.62
CA PHE A 70 6.93 -3.10 -1.25
C PHE A 70 8.33 -3.69 -1.37
N ASN A 71 8.78 -3.91 -2.59
CA ASN A 71 10.11 -4.41 -2.86
C ASN A 71 11.11 -3.25 -2.75
N CYS A 72 11.95 -3.27 -1.71
CA CYS A 72 12.93 -2.22 -1.45
C CYS A 72 14.11 -2.24 -2.43
N ASN A 73 14.29 -3.31 -3.21
CA ASN A 73 15.36 -3.44 -4.20
C ASN A 73 14.95 -2.91 -5.58
N THR A 74 13.66 -2.93 -5.90
CA THR A 74 13.13 -2.55 -7.23
C THR A 74 12.17 -1.37 -7.22
N GLY A 75 11.69 -0.96 -6.04
CA GLY A 75 10.68 0.08 -5.88
C GLY A 75 9.27 -0.36 -6.26
N MET A 76 9.07 -1.66 -6.52
CA MET A 76 7.79 -2.22 -6.92
C MET A 76 6.83 -2.35 -5.75
N ILE A 77 5.60 -1.91 -5.97
CA ILE A 77 4.45 -2.13 -5.11
C ILE A 77 3.66 -3.30 -5.70
N SER A 78 3.49 -4.34 -4.90
CA SER A 78 2.70 -5.52 -5.20
C SER A 78 1.57 -5.66 -4.20
N TRP A 79 0.42 -6.13 -4.67
CA TRP A 79 -0.70 -6.45 -3.80
C TRP A 79 -1.14 -7.89 -4.00
N GLU A 80 -1.65 -8.46 -2.92
CA GLU A 80 -2.26 -9.77 -2.92
C GLU A 80 -3.69 -9.67 -2.39
N ILE A 81 -4.66 -9.97 -3.25
CA ILE A 81 -6.08 -9.89 -2.90
C ILE A 81 -6.54 -11.27 -2.41
N LEU A 82 -7.08 -11.31 -1.19
CA LEU A 82 -7.60 -12.49 -0.49
C LEU A 82 -6.58 -13.64 -0.35
N GLY A 83 -5.28 -13.38 -0.46
CA GLY A 83 -4.25 -14.43 -0.41
C GLY A 83 -4.20 -15.33 -1.66
N ILE A 84 -4.87 -14.94 -2.75
CA ILE A 84 -5.05 -15.79 -3.94
C ILE A 84 -4.58 -15.07 -5.19
N ILE A 85 -4.94 -13.80 -5.35
CA ILE A 85 -4.63 -13.03 -6.56
C ILE A 85 -3.39 -12.19 -6.27
N LYS A 86 -2.23 -12.63 -6.80
CA LYS A 86 -0.96 -11.91 -6.70
C LYS A 86 -0.71 -11.08 -7.95
N GLY A 87 -0.34 -9.82 -7.77
CA GLY A 87 0.04 -8.94 -8.87
C GLY A 87 1.13 -7.97 -8.46
N GLU A 88 2.11 -7.79 -9.33
CA GLU A 88 2.96 -6.60 -9.32
C GLU A 88 2.19 -5.48 -10.00
N PHE A 89 1.95 -4.38 -9.28
CA PHE A 89 1.07 -3.33 -9.78
C PHE A 89 1.85 -2.24 -10.50
N ARG A 90 2.83 -1.65 -9.80
CA ARG A 90 3.60 -0.51 -10.31
C ARG A 90 4.77 -0.17 -9.40
N GLN A 91 5.71 0.61 -9.90
CA GLN A 91 6.67 1.32 -9.06
C GLN A 91 6.00 2.49 -8.31
N PHE A 92 6.65 2.96 -7.24
CA PHE A 92 6.27 4.22 -6.60
C PHE A 92 6.29 5.37 -7.61
N SER A 93 5.25 6.21 -7.59
CA SER A 93 5.27 7.46 -8.36
C SER A 93 6.22 8.47 -7.73
N GLU A 94 6.72 9.43 -8.51
CA GLU A 94 7.57 10.53 -7.99
C GLU A 94 6.93 11.24 -6.80
N ARG A 95 5.63 11.52 -6.85
CA ARG A 95 4.88 12.09 -5.72
C ARG A 95 5.01 11.21 -4.48
N ALA A 96 4.83 9.90 -4.63
CA ALA A 96 4.91 8.97 -3.51
C ALA A 96 6.32 8.90 -2.94
N ILE A 97 7.35 8.95 -3.81
CA ILE A 97 8.75 9.01 -3.43
C ILE A 97 9.04 10.27 -2.60
N VAL A 98 8.60 11.45 -3.06
CA VAL A 98 8.84 12.73 -2.37
C VAL A 98 8.06 12.84 -1.05
N ILE A 99 6.79 12.41 -1.04
CA ILE A 99 5.92 12.58 0.12
C ILE A 99 6.15 11.50 1.18
N HIS A 100 6.18 10.23 0.77
CA HIS A 100 6.25 9.10 1.71
C HIS A 100 7.68 8.68 2.02
N LYS A 101 8.63 9.06 1.16
CA LYS A 101 10.05 8.74 1.32
C LYS A 101 10.33 7.24 1.59
N PRO A 102 9.77 6.31 0.81
CA PRO A 102 9.99 4.87 1.00
C PRO A 102 11.47 4.49 0.95
N GLN A 103 12.29 5.23 0.21
CA GLN A 103 13.73 5.02 0.13
C GLN A 103 14.44 5.26 1.47
N ASP A 104 13.98 6.23 2.26
CA ASP A 104 14.60 6.52 3.57
C ASP A 104 14.33 5.36 4.53
N GLU A 105 13.11 4.82 4.51
CA GLU A 105 12.74 3.64 5.29
C GLU A 105 13.51 2.39 4.84
N CYS A 106 13.59 2.14 3.53
CA CYS A 106 14.35 1.02 3.00
C CYS A 106 15.85 1.14 3.36
N LYS A 107 16.44 2.34 3.29
CA LYS A 107 17.82 2.58 3.74
C LYS A 107 17.99 2.31 5.23
N ALA A 108 17.07 2.81 6.06
CA ALA A 108 17.09 2.59 7.51
C ALA A 108 17.06 1.10 7.89
N ARG A 109 16.49 0.25 7.02
CA ARG A 109 16.39 -1.21 7.19
C ARG A 109 17.48 -2.00 6.46
N GLY A 110 18.46 -1.34 5.88
CA GLY A 110 19.64 -1.95 5.27
C GLY A 110 19.49 -2.35 3.79
N TYR A 111 18.44 -1.89 3.11
CA TYR A 111 18.31 -2.08 1.67
C TYR A 111 19.06 -0.99 0.88
N ASN A 112 19.30 -1.24 -0.41
CA ASN A 112 19.87 -0.26 -1.34
C ASN A 112 18.81 0.19 -2.37
N PRO A 113 18.04 1.26 -2.10
CA PRO A 113 17.00 1.74 -3.00
C PRO A 113 17.48 2.73 -4.07
N ASP A 114 18.78 3.05 -4.13
CA ASP A 114 19.32 4.10 -5.01
C ASP A 114 19.12 3.81 -6.51
N SER A 115 18.83 2.54 -6.86
CA SER A 115 18.56 2.11 -8.23
C SER A 115 17.20 2.53 -8.77
N TRP A 116 16.22 2.83 -7.91
CA TRP A 116 14.83 3.14 -8.31
C TRP A 116 14.27 4.39 -7.65
N ALA A 117 14.84 4.84 -6.53
CA ALA A 117 14.47 6.07 -5.86
C ALA A 117 15.06 7.30 -6.57
N ILE A 118 14.66 7.51 -7.84
CA ILE A 118 15.13 8.62 -8.67
C ILE A 118 14.01 9.66 -8.73
N SER A 119 14.24 10.82 -8.14
CA SER A 119 13.42 12.02 -8.32
C SER A 119 14.30 13.24 -8.16
N ASP A 120 14.13 14.23 -9.02
CA ASP A 120 14.90 15.49 -8.99
C ASP A 120 14.66 16.34 -7.72
N LEU A 121 13.77 15.88 -6.83
CA LEU A 121 13.37 16.51 -5.58
C LEU A 121 13.88 15.78 -4.32
N LEU A 122 14.57 14.64 -4.47
CA LEU A 122 15.13 13.86 -3.36
C LEU A 122 16.39 14.48 -2.76
#